data_AF-A0A177MI46-F1
#
_entry.id   AF-A0A177MI46-F1
#
_cell.length_a   1.000
_cell.length_b   1.000
_cell.length_c   1.000
_cell.angle_alpha   90.00
_cell.angle_beta   90.00
_cell.angle_gamma   90.00
#
_symmetry.space_group_name_H-M   'P 1'
#
loop_
_entity.id
_entity.type
_entity.pdbx_description
1 polymer ?
#
loop_
_entity_poly.entity_id
_entity_poly.type
_entity_poly.pdbx_seq_one_letter_code
_entity_poly.pdbx_strand_id
1 'polypeptide(L)'
;MNDSRTRLDKINTRIRNNPVLSLLIAVSTLVIGLSTFTNATRNLMDLLNGAEQRPAINGLWQAQVSYDWPNANYQESFKFAGSDTQLYGSATFTGSLNGILEGEIRGDSLRFITKTPESLGSGPIQEAIHRYQGKMVGDEITFVMQTEGGYSAHVPIEFTAKRSANPAPAKSEPTQN
;
A
#
# COMPACT_ATOMS: atom_id res chain seq x y z
N MET A 1 2.99 -47.63 43.52
CA MET A 1 3.88 -46.47 43.25
C MET A 1 5.28 -47.01 42.93
N ASN A 2 5.59 -47.36 41.66
CA ASN A 2 6.98 -47.64 41.19
C ASN A 2 7.18 -47.89 39.67
N ASP A 3 6.13 -47.98 38.85
CA ASP A 3 6.24 -48.52 37.48
C ASP A 3 6.92 -47.55 36.47
N SER A 4 6.90 -46.24 36.73
CA SER A 4 7.45 -45.22 35.80
C SER A 4 8.98 -45.20 35.76
N ARG A 5 9.65 -45.49 36.89
CA ARG A 5 11.13 -45.51 36.96
C ARG A 5 11.70 -46.64 36.10
N THR A 6 11.08 -47.81 36.18
CA THR A 6 11.50 -49.02 35.45
C THR A 6 11.40 -48.87 33.93
N ARG A 7 10.41 -48.12 33.43
CA ARG A 7 10.25 -47.84 31.99
C ARG A 7 11.32 -46.90 31.45
N LEU A 8 11.66 -45.84 32.20
CA LEU A 8 12.70 -44.88 31.82
C LEU A 8 14.10 -45.52 31.84
N ASP A 9 14.38 -46.35 32.85
CA ASP A 9 15.66 -47.05 32.97
C ASP A 9 15.88 -48.04 31.81
N LYS A 10 14.82 -48.72 31.37
CA LYS A 10 14.84 -49.64 30.22
C LYS A 10 15.07 -48.93 28.89
N ILE A 11 14.58 -47.70 28.75
CA ILE A 11 14.83 -46.86 27.57
C ILE A 11 16.28 -46.36 27.58
N ASN A 12 16.77 -45.86 28.71
CA ASN A 12 18.13 -45.35 28.86
C ASN A 12 19.20 -46.43 28.58
N THR A 13 18.98 -47.65 29.09
CA THR A 13 19.86 -48.79 28.82
C THR A 13 19.85 -49.23 27.35
N ARG A 14 18.69 -49.20 26.67
CA ARG A 14 18.59 -49.49 25.23
C ARG A 14 19.33 -48.46 24.36
N ILE A 15 19.31 -47.18 24.74
CA ILE A 15 20.02 -46.11 24.02
C ILE A 15 21.54 -46.29 24.16
N ARG A 16 22.03 -46.58 25.37
CA ARG A 16 23.47 -46.79 25.63
C ARG A 16 24.05 -48.04 24.97
N ASN A 17 23.28 -49.12 24.89
CA ASN A 17 23.76 -50.40 24.32
C ASN A 17 23.58 -50.50 22.80
N ASN A 18 22.96 -49.53 22.13
CA ASN A 18 22.78 -49.56 20.68
C ASN A 18 23.28 -48.26 20.02
N PRO A 19 24.48 -48.27 19.41
CA PRO A 19 25.06 -47.07 18.79
C PRO A 19 24.23 -46.54 17.62
N VAL A 20 23.48 -47.40 16.91
CA VAL A 20 22.61 -47.00 15.80
C VAL A 20 21.42 -46.18 16.30
N LEU A 21 20.85 -46.56 17.44
CA LEU A 21 19.71 -45.85 18.04
C LEU A 21 20.12 -44.47 18.56
N SER A 22 21.31 -44.38 19.18
CA SER A 22 21.89 -43.10 19.61
C SER A 22 22.15 -42.16 18.43
N LEU A 23 22.66 -42.69 17.31
CA LEU A 23 22.90 -41.92 16.09
C LEU A 23 21.59 -41.40 15.49
N LEU A 24 20.55 -42.24 15.41
CA LEU A 24 19.24 -41.83 14.89
C LEU A 24 18.61 -40.70 15.74
N ILE A 25 18.73 -40.77 17.07
CA ILE A 25 18.23 -39.72 17.96
C ILE A 25 19.01 -38.41 17.74
N ALA A 26 20.35 -38.47 17.69
CA ALA A 26 21.20 -37.30 17.45
C ALA A 26 20.87 -36.63 16.10
N VAL A 27 20.72 -37.43 15.04
CA VAL A 27 20.33 -36.93 13.71
C VAL A 27 18.93 -36.33 13.75
N SER A 28 17.97 -36.95 14.44
CA SER A 28 16.60 -36.43 14.57
C SER A 28 16.57 -35.08 15.30
N THR A 29 17.33 -34.93 16.39
CA THR A 29 17.45 -33.66 17.12
C THR A 29 18.15 -32.59 16.29
N LEU A 30 19.13 -32.97 15.47
CA LEU A 30 19.84 -32.05 14.57
C LEU A 30 18.90 -31.57 13.45
N VAL A 31 18.10 -32.46 12.86
CA VAL A 31 17.11 -32.14 11.81
C VAL A 31 16.01 -31.21 12.35
N ILE A 32 15.49 -31.49 13.55
CA ILE A 32 14.49 -30.63 14.20
C ILE A 32 15.09 -29.26 14.54
N GLY A 33 16.31 -29.20 15.08
CA GLY A 33 17.01 -27.96 15.40
C GLY A 33 17.29 -27.09 14.15
N LEU A 34 17.73 -27.70 13.05
CA LEU A 34 17.95 -27.02 11.76
C LEU A 34 16.64 -26.50 11.14
N SER A 35 15.53 -27.21 11.30
CA SER A 35 14.21 -26.77 10.82
C SER A 35 13.69 -25.52 11.55
N THR A 36 13.83 -25.49 12.89
CA THR A 36 13.43 -24.30 13.68
C THR A 36 14.33 -23.09 13.43
N PHE A 37 15.64 -23.32 13.23
CA PHE A 37 16.58 -22.25 12.93
C PHE A 37 16.28 -21.63 11.55
N THR A 38 16.01 -22.47 10.54
CA THR A 38 15.67 -22.00 9.19
C THR A 38 14.40 -21.14 9.17
N ASN A 39 13.36 -21.53 9.92
CA ASN A 39 12.12 -20.76 10.00
C ASN A 39 12.30 -19.44 10.77
N ALA A 40 13.05 -19.43 11.87
CA ALA A 40 13.36 -18.20 12.60
C ALA A 40 14.22 -17.23 11.79
N THR A 41 15.21 -17.74 11.05
CA THR A 41 16.03 -16.93 10.13
C THR A 41 15.19 -16.39 8.97
N ARG A 42 14.22 -17.14 8.44
CA ARG A 42 13.31 -16.63 7.40
C ARG A 42 12.41 -15.51 7.90
N ASN A 43 11.78 -15.65 9.06
CA ASN A 43 10.97 -14.58 9.65
C ASN A 43 11.81 -13.35 10.01
N LEU A 44 13.03 -13.55 10.51
CA LEU A 44 13.96 -12.45 10.77
C LEU A 44 14.41 -11.78 9.46
N MET A 45 14.72 -12.55 8.42
CA MET A 45 15.04 -12.00 7.10
C MET A 45 13.84 -11.29 6.48
N ASP A 46 12.61 -11.75 6.70
CA ASP A 46 11.39 -11.08 6.23
C ASP A 46 11.15 -9.76 6.98
N LEU A 47 11.45 -9.70 8.28
CA LEU A 47 11.43 -8.45 9.05
C LEU A 47 12.55 -7.47 8.65
N LEU A 48 13.72 -7.98 8.29
CA LEU A 48 14.89 -7.18 7.87
C LEU A 48 14.78 -6.75 6.40
N ASN A 49 14.14 -7.55 5.54
CA ASN A 49 13.83 -7.24 4.15
C ASN A 49 12.49 -6.50 4.00
N GLY A 50 11.66 -6.49 5.04
CA GLY A 50 10.33 -5.87 5.10
C GLY A 50 10.33 -4.36 5.33
N ALA A 51 11.49 -3.71 5.21
CA ALA A 51 11.49 -2.33 4.74
C ALA A 51 11.11 -2.38 3.26
N GLU A 52 9.82 -2.59 2.97
CA GLU A 52 9.31 -2.52 1.60
C GLU A 52 9.81 -1.23 0.99
N GLN A 53 10.72 -1.38 0.03
CA GLN A 53 11.34 -0.25 -0.62
C GLN A 53 10.21 0.58 -1.23
N ARG A 54 10.04 1.81 -0.73
CA ARG A 54 8.99 2.72 -1.20
C ARG A 54 8.98 2.69 -2.73
N PRO A 55 7.85 2.35 -3.37
CA PRO A 55 7.81 2.30 -4.82
C PRO A 55 8.07 3.71 -5.38
N ALA A 56 8.53 3.76 -6.63
CA ALA A 56 8.93 5.00 -7.29
C ALA A 56 7.71 5.89 -7.65
N ILE A 57 6.94 6.35 -6.66
CA ILE A 57 5.71 7.11 -6.87
C ILE A 57 5.94 8.57 -7.24
N ASN A 58 7.08 9.14 -6.82
CA ASN A 58 7.34 10.57 -6.98
C ASN A 58 7.34 10.95 -8.46
N GLY A 59 6.76 12.10 -8.78
CA GLY A 59 6.62 12.59 -10.15
C GLY A 59 5.18 12.92 -10.53
N LEU A 60 4.96 13.07 -11.84
CA LEU A 60 3.67 13.42 -12.42
C LEU A 60 2.97 12.18 -12.97
N TRP A 61 1.68 12.08 -12.68
CA TRP A 61 0.79 11.04 -13.15
C TRP A 61 -0.45 11.68 -13.77
N GLN A 62 -1.03 11.04 -14.78
CA GLN A 62 -2.21 11.54 -15.47
C GLN A 62 -3.24 10.43 -15.65
N ALA A 63 -4.51 10.77 -15.48
CA ALA A 63 -5.63 9.86 -15.68
C ALA A 63 -6.73 10.54 -16.51
N GLN A 64 -7.46 9.75 -17.29
CA GLN A 64 -8.77 10.16 -17.78
C GLN A 64 -9.80 9.69 -16.75
N VAL A 65 -10.52 10.63 -16.15
CA VAL A 65 -11.51 10.37 -15.10
C VAL A 65 -12.90 10.66 -15.64
N SER A 66 -13.78 9.67 -15.52
CA SER A 66 -15.21 9.79 -15.79
C SER A 66 -15.94 9.79 -14.45
N TYR A 67 -16.46 10.94 -14.05
CA TYR A 67 -17.24 11.03 -12.81
C TYR A 67 -18.67 10.53 -13.00
N ASP A 68 -19.40 10.34 -11.89
CA ASP A 68 -20.72 9.72 -11.85
C ASP A 68 -21.87 10.63 -12.33
N TRP A 69 -21.57 11.89 -12.70
CA TRP A 69 -22.55 12.82 -13.26
C TRP A 69 -22.41 13.00 -14.79
N PRO A 70 -23.46 13.48 -15.49
CA PRO A 70 -23.45 13.60 -16.94
C PRO A 70 -22.34 14.51 -17.48
N ASN A 71 -21.72 14.11 -18.59
CA ASN A 71 -20.69 14.86 -19.32
C ASN A 71 -19.42 15.19 -18.50
N ALA A 72 -19.13 14.39 -17.49
CA ALA A 72 -18.06 14.65 -16.52
C ALA A 72 -16.77 13.89 -16.83
N ASN A 73 -16.18 14.14 -18.00
CA ASN A 73 -14.92 13.52 -18.41
C ASN A 73 -13.79 14.53 -18.34
N TYR A 74 -12.77 14.27 -17.52
CA TYR A 74 -11.67 15.19 -17.29
C TYR A 74 -10.32 14.47 -17.35
N GLN A 75 -9.31 15.15 -17.90
CA GLN A 75 -7.94 14.73 -17.73
C GLN A 75 -7.42 15.29 -16.41
N GLU A 76 -7.21 14.41 -15.44
CA GLU A 76 -6.70 14.79 -14.13
C GLU A 76 -5.20 14.53 -14.02
N SER A 77 -4.51 15.38 -13.27
CA SER A 77 -3.07 15.34 -13.01
C SER A 77 -2.79 15.21 -11.53
N PHE A 78 -1.89 14.28 -11.18
CA PHE A 78 -1.45 14.01 -9.82
C PHE A 78 0.06 14.19 -9.74
N LYS A 79 0.53 15.14 -8.93
CA LYS A 79 1.95 15.36 -8.66
C LYS A 79 2.26 14.84 -7.27
N PHE A 80 3.00 13.75 -7.20
CA PHE A 80 3.40 13.12 -5.94
C PHE A 80 4.85 13.44 -5.59
N ALA A 81 5.09 13.63 -4.31
CA ALA A 81 6.40 13.73 -3.71
C ALA A 81 6.37 13.15 -2.29
N GLY A 82 7.55 12.87 -1.74
CA GLY A 82 7.72 12.39 -0.38
C GLY A 82 8.82 11.36 -0.23
N SER A 83 9.06 10.96 1.02
CA SER A 83 9.99 9.93 1.44
C SER A 83 9.28 8.95 2.39
N ASP A 84 9.90 7.79 2.60
CA ASP A 84 9.41 6.77 3.54
C ASP A 84 7.94 6.43 3.30
N THR A 85 7.06 6.67 4.27
CA THR A 85 5.61 6.50 4.15
C THR A 85 4.86 7.77 3.82
N GLN A 86 5.48 8.95 3.89
CA GLN A 86 4.79 10.23 3.69
C GLN A 86 4.52 10.49 2.20
N LEU A 87 3.32 10.93 1.88
CA LEU A 87 2.94 11.35 0.52
C LEU A 87 2.36 12.76 0.58
N TYR A 88 2.91 13.66 -0.22
CA TYR A 88 2.40 15.02 -0.38
C TYR A 88 2.45 15.45 -1.84
N GLY A 89 1.86 16.60 -2.13
CA GLY A 89 1.81 17.16 -3.47
C GLY A 89 0.42 17.68 -3.81
N SER A 90 -0.04 17.43 -5.03
CA SER A 90 -1.31 17.95 -5.53
C SER A 90 -2.02 16.99 -6.46
N ALA A 91 -3.35 17.11 -6.52
CA ALA A 91 -4.21 16.43 -7.46
C ALA A 91 -5.20 17.43 -8.04
N THR A 92 -5.48 17.35 -9.35
CA THR A 92 -6.57 18.12 -9.93
C THR A 92 -7.91 17.43 -9.70
N PHE A 93 -8.97 18.22 -9.57
CA PHE A 93 -10.36 17.77 -9.55
C PHE A 93 -11.17 18.73 -10.42
N THR A 94 -11.75 18.23 -11.51
CA THR A 94 -12.46 19.01 -12.53
C THR A 94 -11.62 20.18 -13.08
N GLY A 95 -10.30 19.98 -13.16
CA GLY A 95 -9.32 20.98 -13.62
C GLY A 95 -8.82 21.98 -12.56
N SER A 96 -9.39 21.98 -11.36
CA SER A 96 -8.90 22.78 -10.24
C SER A 96 -7.80 22.04 -9.48
N LEU A 97 -6.68 22.70 -9.17
CA LEU A 97 -5.55 22.09 -8.46
C LEU A 97 -5.76 22.12 -6.94
N ASN A 98 -5.71 20.95 -6.30
CA ASN A 98 -5.92 20.80 -4.86
C ASN A 98 -4.72 20.16 -4.18
N GLY A 99 -4.43 20.59 -2.95
CA GLY A 99 -3.36 20.01 -2.14
C GLY A 99 -3.72 18.63 -1.62
N ILE A 100 -2.73 17.73 -1.62
CA ILE A 100 -2.84 16.41 -0.99
C ILE A 100 -2.73 16.58 0.52
N LEU A 101 -3.67 16.00 1.25
CA LEU A 101 -3.72 15.93 2.71
C LEU A 101 -3.73 14.46 3.15
N GLU A 102 -3.24 14.20 4.36
CA GLU A 102 -3.22 12.86 4.98
C GLU A 102 -2.59 11.78 4.08
N GLY A 103 -1.66 12.20 3.21
CA GLY A 103 -1.10 11.31 2.21
C GLY A 103 -0.11 10.32 2.83
N GLU A 104 -0.34 9.04 2.52
CA GLU A 104 0.50 7.95 2.97
C GLU A 104 0.67 6.90 1.86
N ILE A 105 1.84 6.27 1.83
CA ILE A 105 2.11 5.08 1.02
C ILE A 105 2.68 3.97 1.91
N ARG A 106 2.21 2.74 1.68
CA ARG A 106 2.67 1.51 2.33
C ARG A 106 2.73 0.41 1.28
N GLY A 107 3.93 -0.05 0.97
CA GLY A 107 4.16 -0.91 -0.18
C GLY A 107 3.64 -0.30 -1.45
N ASP A 108 2.88 -1.08 -2.20
CA ASP A 108 2.24 -0.65 -3.45
C ASP A 108 0.89 0.05 -3.25
N SER A 109 0.45 0.26 -2.00
CA SER A 109 -0.82 0.92 -1.70
C SER A 109 -0.61 2.35 -1.22
N LEU A 110 -1.40 3.29 -1.73
CA LEU A 110 -1.42 4.66 -1.26
C LEU A 110 -2.82 5.13 -0.89
N ARG A 111 -2.89 6.13 -0.01
CA ARG A 111 -4.11 6.82 0.33
C ARG A 111 -3.85 8.29 0.55
N PHE A 112 -4.81 9.13 0.21
CA PHE A 112 -4.79 10.55 0.54
C PHE A 112 -6.20 11.15 0.42
N ILE A 113 -6.36 12.39 0.87
CA ILE A 113 -7.55 13.18 0.59
C ILE A 113 -7.20 14.50 -0.11
N THR A 114 -8.15 15.03 -0.86
CA THR A 114 -8.18 16.45 -1.23
C THR A 114 -9.51 17.06 -0.79
N LYS A 115 -9.57 18.38 -0.80
CA LYS A 115 -10.77 19.13 -0.40
C LYS A 115 -11.08 20.18 -1.44
N THR A 116 -12.36 20.38 -1.75
CA THR A 116 -12.82 21.45 -2.63
C THR A 116 -13.99 22.19 -1.98
N PRO A 117 -14.07 23.53 -2.14
CA PRO A 117 -15.26 24.27 -1.76
C PRO A 117 -16.35 24.11 -2.83
N GLU A 118 -17.55 23.78 -2.39
CA GLU A 118 -18.76 23.79 -3.20
C GLU A 118 -19.69 24.91 -2.76
N SER A 119 -20.29 25.62 -3.72
CA SER A 119 -21.34 26.60 -3.45
C SER A 119 -22.54 26.35 -4.35
N LEU A 120 -23.75 26.47 -3.78
CA LEU A 120 -24.99 26.52 -4.55
C LEU A 120 -25.44 27.97 -4.66
N GLY A 121 -25.04 28.62 -5.76
CA GLY A 121 -25.37 30.02 -6.03
C GLY A 121 -24.82 30.96 -4.96
N SER A 122 -25.69 31.71 -4.30
CA SER A 122 -25.36 32.61 -3.18
C SER A 122 -25.46 31.97 -1.79
N GLY A 123 -25.65 30.65 -1.73
CA GLY A 123 -25.69 29.89 -0.48
C GLY A 123 -24.34 29.82 0.25
N PRO A 124 -24.31 29.21 1.45
CA PRO A 124 -23.06 28.97 2.16
C PRO A 124 -22.10 28.11 1.33
N ILE A 125 -20.81 28.14 1.65
CA ILE A 125 -19.84 27.20 1.07
C ILE A 125 -19.87 25.93 1.91
N GLN A 126 -20.00 24.78 1.25
CA GLN A 126 -19.74 23.47 1.86
C GLN A 126 -18.41 22.92 1.39
N GLU A 127 -17.77 22.12 2.23
CA GLU A 127 -16.53 21.45 1.86
C GLU A 127 -16.85 20.03 1.38
N ALA A 128 -16.42 19.70 0.17
CA ALA A 128 -16.38 18.34 -0.33
C ALA A 128 -15.01 17.74 -0.07
N ILE A 129 -14.98 16.49 0.40
CA ILE A 129 -13.78 15.72 0.69
C ILE A 129 -13.69 14.59 -0.32
N HIS A 130 -12.58 14.52 -1.05
CA HIS A 130 -12.32 13.46 -2.02
C HIS A 130 -11.27 12.50 -1.44
N ARG A 131 -11.68 11.28 -1.13
CA ARG A 131 -10.82 10.24 -0.57
C ARG A 131 -10.32 9.34 -1.69
N TYR A 132 -9.00 9.24 -1.83
CA TYR A 132 -8.36 8.40 -2.83
C TYR A 132 -7.69 7.22 -2.15
N GLN A 133 -7.91 6.03 -2.70
CA GLN A 133 -7.19 4.80 -2.39
C GLN A 133 -6.59 4.30 -3.70
N GLY A 134 -5.28 4.12 -3.75
CA GLY A 134 -4.55 3.73 -4.95
C GLY A 134 -3.79 2.44 -4.74
N LYS A 135 -3.74 1.60 -5.78
CA LYS A 135 -2.84 0.45 -5.87
C LYS A 135 -1.95 0.59 -7.10
N MET A 136 -0.65 0.51 -6.87
CA MET A 136 0.37 0.69 -7.89
C MET A 136 0.82 -0.66 -8.47
N VAL A 137 1.01 -0.69 -9.79
CA VAL A 137 1.61 -1.80 -10.51
C VAL A 137 2.50 -1.20 -11.60
N GLY A 138 3.81 -1.18 -11.37
CA GLY A 138 4.77 -0.56 -12.29
C GLY A 138 4.52 0.95 -12.46
N ASP A 139 4.20 1.37 -13.70
CA ASP A 139 3.93 2.77 -14.07
C ASP A 139 2.45 3.11 -14.16
N GLU A 140 1.60 2.31 -13.52
CA GLU A 140 0.16 2.55 -13.41
C GLU A 140 -0.28 2.54 -11.93
N ILE A 141 -1.24 3.41 -11.61
CA ILE A 141 -1.93 3.43 -10.32
C ILE A 141 -3.43 3.32 -10.59
N THR A 142 -4.06 2.27 -10.09
CA THR A 142 -5.52 2.15 -10.10
C THR A 142 -6.06 2.79 -8.83
N PHE A 143 -6.88 3.82 -9.00
CA PHE A 143 -7.52 4.55 -7.92
C PHE A 143 -8.97 4.19 -7.78
N VAL A 144 -9.43 4.11 -6.53
CA VAL A 144 -10.83 4.30 -6.15
C VAL A 144 -10.94 5.66 -5.46
N MET A 145 -11.84 6.51 -5.94
CA MET A 145 -12.14 7.81 -5.34
C MET A 145 -13.58 7.83 -4.81
N GLN A 146 -13.75 8.28 -3.57
CA GLN A 146 -15.05 8.56 -2.97
C GLN A 146 -15.14 10.04 -2.61
N THR A 147 -16.20 10.72 -3.06
CA THR A 147 -16.51 12.08 -2.60
C THR A 147 -17.54 12.03 -1.49
N GLU A 148 -17.28 12.77 -0.40
CA GLU A 148 -18.15 12.91 0.77
C GLU A 148 -18.34 14.39 1.10
N GLY A 149 -19.38 14.71 1.86
CA GLY A 149 -19.69 16.11 2.20
C GLY A 149 -20.28 16.85 1.00
N GLY A 150 -19.96 18.14 0.87
CA GLY A 150 -20.50 18.98 -0.19
C GLY A 150 -22.03 19.02 -0.23
N TYR A 151 -22.58 19.31 -1.40
CA TYR A 151 -24.02 19.37 -1.63
C TYR A 151 -24.62 18.13 -2.28
N SER A 152 -23.79 17.26 -2.84
CA SER A 152 -24.22 16.08 -3.60
C SER A 152 -23.58 14.81 -3.06
N ALA A 153 -24.36 13.73 -3.02
CA ALA A 153 -23.83 12.40 -2.76
C ALA A 153 -23.30 11.81 -4.07
N HIS A 154 -22.12 11.20 -4.00
CA HIS A 154 -21.46 10.56 -5.14
C HIS A 154 -21.15 9.10 -4.83
N VAL A 155 -21.23 8.24 -5.85
CA VAL A 155 -20.77 6.86 -5.72
C VAL A 155 -19.25 6.78 -5.89
N PRO A 156 -18.58 5.73 -5.37
CA PRO A 156 -17.16 5.54 -5.64
C PRO A 156 -16.93 5.36 -7.14
N ILE A 157 -15.88 5.99 -7.66
CA ILE A 157 -15.44 5.82 -9.04
C ILE A 157 -14.05 5.18 -9.07
N GLU A 158 -13.78 4.41 -10.12
CA GLU A 158 -12.48 3.79 -10.35
C GLU A 158 -11.85 4.33 -11.64
N PHE A 159 -10.55 4.62 -11.60
CA PHE A 159 -9.80 5.06 -12.78
C PHE A 159 -8.31 4.72 -12.64
N THR A 160 -7.60 4.68 -13.77
CA THR A 160 -6.16 4.38 -13.79
C THR A 160 -5.36 5.61 -14.20
N ALA A 161 -4.41 6.01 -13.34
CA ALA A 161 -3.41 7.00 -13.65
C ALA A 161 -2.14 6.33 -14.18
N LYS A 162 -1.51 6.96 -15.18
CA LYS A 162 -0.24 6.52 -15.75
C LYS A 162 0.85 7.54 -15.48
N ARG A 163 2.09 7.07 -15.30
CA ARG A 163 3.23 7.97 -15.17
C ARG A 163 3.37 8.82 -16.43
N SER A 164 3.40 10.14 -16.27
CA SER A 164 3.72 11.04 -17.38
C SER A 164 5.23 11.20 -17.48
N ALA A 165 5.80 10.84 -18.63
CA ALA A 165 7.21 11.08 -18.95
C ALA A 165 7.54 12.57 -19.16
N ASN A 166 6.54 13.47 -19.10
CA ASN A 166 6.69 14.89 -19.42
C ASN A 166 5.91 15.75 -18.41
N PRO A 167 6.52 16.76 -17.75
CA PRO A 167 5.74 17.78 -17.06
C PRO A 167 4.93 18.55 -18.12
N ALA A 168 3.61 18.60 -17.98
CA ALA A 168 2.74 19.26 -18.95
C ALA A 168 3.19 20.72 -19.21
N PRO A 169 3.10 21.22 -20.45
CA PRO A 169 3.42 22.62 -20.75
C PRO A 169 2.44 23.54 -20.01
N ALA A 170 2.98 24.65 -19.52
CA ALA A 170 2.18 25.72 -18.91
C ALA A 170 1.08 26.18 -19.88
N LYS A 171 -0.11 26.38 -19.30
CA LYS A 171 -1.29 27.06 -19.87
C LYS A 171 -0.93 28.03 -21.01
N SER A 172 -1.53 27.83 -22.18
CA SER A 172 -1.58 28.84 -23.24
C SER A 172 -2.14 30.15 -22.69
N GLU A 173 -1.33 31.20 -22.81
CA GLU A 173 -1.76 32.58 -22.60
C GLU A 173 -2.95 32.90 -23.52
N PRO A 174 -3.94 33.67 -23.05
CA PRO A 174 -4.98 34.17 -23.93
C PRO A 174 -4.36 35.20 -24.87
N THR A 175 -4.32 34.90 -26.17
CA THR A 175 -4.03 35.88 -27.21
C THR A 175 -5.08 36.99 -27.12
N GLN A 176 -4.67 38.17 -26.65
CA GLN A 176 -5.45 39.39 -26.83
C GLN A 176 -5.45 39.74 -28.32
N ASN A 177 -6.64 39.82 -28.91
CA ASN A 177 -6.94 40.62 -30.09
C ASN A 177 -7.75 41.84 -29.66
#